data_AF-A0A6V7CHX0-F1
#
_entry.id   AF-A0A6V7CHX0-F1
#
_cell.length_a   1.000
_cell.length_b   1.000
_cell.length_c   1.000
_cell.angle_alpha   90.00
_cell.angle_beta   90.00
_cell.angle_gamma   90.00
#
_symmetry.space_group_name_H-M   'P 1'
#
loop_
_entity.id
_entity.type
_entity.pdbx_description
1 polymer ?
#
loop_
_entity_poly.entity_id
_entity_poly.type
_entity_poly.pdbx_seq_one_letter_code
_entity_poly.pdbx_strand_id
1 'polypeptide(L)'
;MKKRFTEEQIIGFLREAEAGIAIKDLCRRYGFSEASYYLWRSKFGGMSVPDAKRLKDLESENARLKKLLAEQLFENDLIKDALRKKW
;
A
#
# COMPACT_ATOMS: atom_id res chain seq x y z
N MET A 1 -12.08 -9.25 -5.40
CA MET A 1 -11.26 -10.48 -5.37
C MET A 1 -10.62 -10.60 -4.00
N LYS A 2 -10.84 -11.69 -3.24
CA LYS A 2 -10.29 -11.83 -1.89
C LYS A 2 -8.79 -12.16 -1.99
N LYS A 3 -7.91 -11.37 -1.37
CA LYS A 3 -6.48 -11.70 -1.30
C LYS A 3 -6.33 -13.02 -0.53
N ARG A 4 -5.56 -13.97 -1.08
CA ARG A 4 -5.32 -15.29 -0.45
C ARG A 4 -4.43 -15.20 0.78
N PHE A 5 -3.48 -14.26 0.78
CA PHE A 5 -2.56 -13.99 1.89
C PHE A 5 -2.68 -12.54 2.33
N THR A 6 -2.57 -12.33 3.64
CA THR A 6 -2.46 -11.01 4.28
C THR A 6 -1.06 -10.43 4.09
N GLU A 7 -0.91 -9.12 4.26
CA GLU A 7 0.39 -8.45 4.12
C GLU A 7 1.35 -8.91 5.22
N GLU A 8 0.83 -9.19 6.41
CA GLU A 8 1.55 -9.76 7.54
C GLU A 8 2.09 -11.16 7.24
N GLN A 9 1.28 -12.02 6.62
CA GLN A 9 1.72 -13.36 6.19
C GLN A 9 2.81 -13.27 5.12
N ILE A 10 2.62 -12.38 4.14
CA ILE A 10 3.59 -12.17 3.07
C ILE A 10 4.95 -11.73 3.64
N ILE A 11 4.96 -10.76 4.55
CA ILE A 11 6.18 -10.30 5.22
C ILE A 11 6.82 -11.43 6.04
N GLY A 12 6.01 -12.27 6.68
CA GLY A 12 6.48 -13.49 7.35
C GLY A 12 7.25 -14.42 6.40
N PHE A 13 6.70 -14.68 5.21
CA PHE A 13 7.36 -15.53 4.20
C PHE A 13 8.67 -14.93 3.71
N LEU A 14 8.74 -13.61 3.52
CA LEU A 14 9.97 -12.93 3.13
C LEU A 14 11.06 -13.05 4.20
N ARG A 15 10.68 -12.92 5.49
CA ARG A 15 11.62 -13.08 6.62
C ARG A 15 12.13 -14.50 6.76
N GLU A 16 11.29 -15.51 6.53
CA GLU A 16 11.73 -16.91 6.52
C GLU A 16 12.79 -17.15 5.44
N ALA A 17 12.63 -16.54 4.26
CA ALA A 17 13.63 -16.61 3.20
C ALA A 17 14.91 -15.83 3.55
N GLU A 18 14.80 -14.65 4.17
CA GLU A 18 15.94 -13.86 4.68
C GLU A 18 16.71 -14.61 5.78
N ALA A 19 16.02 -15.45 6.57
CA ALA A 19 16.62 -16.34 7.56
C ALA A 19 17.30 -17.60 6.96
N GLY A 20 17.28 -17.74 5.63
CA GLY A 20 18.01 -18.79 4.90
C GLY A 20 17.15 -19.97 4.44
N ILE A 21 15.82 -19.95 4.63
CA ILE A 21 14.96 -21.00 4.09
C ILE A 21 14.86 -20.87 2.57
N ALA A 22 15.04 -21.98 1.85
CA ALA A 22 14.96 -21.98 0.39
C ALA A 22 13.56 -21.58 -0.09
N ILE A 23 13.51 -20.64 -1.04
CA ILE A 23 12.25 -20.11 -1.61
C ILE A 23 11.36 -21.25 -2.14
N LYS A 24 11.96 -22.27 -2.77
CA LYS A 24 11.26 -23.46 -3.27
C LYS A 24 10.49 -24.21 -2.18
N ASP A 25 11.05 -24.29 -0.98
CA ASP A 25 10.40 -24.98 0.13
C ASP A 25 9.26 -24.14 0.70
N LEU A 26 9.42 -22.82 0.77
CA LEU A 26 8.34 -21.91 1.14
C LEU A 26 7.17 -21.97 0.16
N CYS A 27 7.47 -21.97 -1.14
CA CYS A 27 6.47 -22.12 -2.21
C CYS A 27 5.66 -23.41 -2.06
N ARG A 28 6.33 -24.54 -1.80
CA ARG A 28 5.68 -25.84 -1.56
C ARG A 28 4.87 -25.86 -0.27
N ARG A 29 5.42 -25.33 0.83
CA ARG A 29 4.81 -25.34 2.16
C ARG A 29 3.55 -24.48 2.23
N TYR A 30 3.61 -23.27 1.70
CA TYR A 30 2.53 -22.28 1.81
C TYR A 30 1.65 -22.21 0.54
N GLY A 31 2.05 -22.86 -0.55
CA GLY A 31 1.23 -23.00 -1.75
C GLY A 31 1.15 -21.73 -2.59
N PHE A 32 2.27 -21.01 -2.75
CA PHE A 32 2.43 -19.88 -3.68
C PHE A 32 3.57 -20.12 -4.66
N SER A 33 3.57 -19.42 -5.79
CA SER A 33 4.62 -19.56 -6.81
C SER A 33 5.86 -18.70 -6.50
N GLU A 34 7.03 -19.08 -7.02
CA GLU A 34 8.25 -18.25 -6.89
C GLU A 34 8.04 -16.85 -7.49
N ALA A 35 7.28 -16.74 -8.58
CA ALA A 35 6.91 -15.45 -9.15
C ALA A 35 6.14 -14.55 -8.15
N SER A 36 5.25 -15.15 -7.35
CA SER A 36 4.52 -14.42 -6.30
C SER A 36 5.48 -13.94 -5.20
N TYR A 37 6.45 -14.78 -4.82
CA TYR A 37 7.49 -14.40 -3.86
C TYR A 37 8.29 -13.18 -4.31
N TYR A 38 8.78 -13.17 -5.55
CA TYR A 38 9.58 -12.04 -6.05
C TYR A 38 8.75 -10.75 -6.20
N LEU A 39 7.47 -10.87 -6.57
CA LEU A 39 6.53 -9.75 -6.58
C LEU A 39 6.32 -9.17 -5.16
N TRP A 40 6.23 -10.03 -4.15
CA TRP A 40 6.13 -9.57 -2.77
C TRP A 40 7.44 -8.98 -2.27
N ARG A 41 8.58 -9.57 -2.64
CA ARG A 41 9.90 -9.05 -2.27
C ARG A 41 10.15 -7.66 -2.83
N SER A 42 9.71 -7.36 -4.05
CA SER A 42 9.85 -6.00 -4.60
C SER A 42 8.97 -4.97 -3.87
N LYS A 43 7.84 -5.40 -3.32
CA LYS A 43 6.88 -4.52 -2.63
C LYS A 43 7.15 -4.37 -1.12
N PHE A 44 7.54 -5.45 -0.45
CA PHE A 44 7.62 -5.55 1.01
C PHE A 44 9.00 -5.99 1.51
N GLY A 45 9.97 -6.25 0.63
CA GLY A 45 11.33 -6.63 1.02
C GLY A 45 11.98 -5.57 1.91
N GLY A 46 12.64 -5.99 2.98
CA GLY A 46 13.25 -5.08 3.96
C GLY A 46 12.25 -4.32 4.84
N MET A 47 10.95 -4.56 4.71
CA MET A 47 9.89 -3.89 5.49
C MET A 47 9.48 -4.76 6.69
N SER A 48 9.31 -4.16 7.86
CA SER A 48 8.69 -4.86 8.99
C SER A 48 7.16 -4.82 8.90
N VAL A 49 6.47 -5.72 9.62
CA VAL A 49 5.00 -5.69 9.72
C VAL A 49 4.48 -4.32 10.22
N PRO A 50 5.06 -3.71 11.28
CA PRO A 50 4.73 -2.34 11.68
C PRO A 50 4.93 -1.31 10.57
N ASP A 51 5.99 -1.42 9.78
CA ASP A 51 6.27 -0.48 8.68
C ASP A 51 5.22 -0.61 7.57
N ALA A 52 4.81 -1.84 7.24
CA ALA A 52 3.76 -2.08 6.25
C ALA A 52 2.40 -1.51 6.68
N LYS A 53 2.03 -1.70 7.95
CA LYS A 53 0.82 -1.11 8.52
C LYS A 53 0.88 0.41 8.46
N ARG A 54 2.00 1.00 8.91
CA ARG A 54 2.21 2.46 8.89
C ARG A 54 2.15 3.02 7.48
N LEU A 55 2.73 2.34 6.50
CA LEU A 55 2.68 2.75 5.09
C LEU A 55 1.23 2.80 4.60
N LYS A 56 0.44 1.76 4.85
CA LYS A 56 -0.97 1.71 4.45
C LYS A 56 -1.82 2.81 5.10
N ASP A 57 -1.58 3.09 6.37
CA ASP A 57 -2.27 4.16 7.10
C ASP A 57 -1.92 5.53 6.50
N LEU A 58 -0.64 5.76 6.19
CA LEU A 58 -0.17 6.98 5.53
C LEU A 58 -0.73 7.13 4.10
N GLU A 59 -0.80 6.05 3.32
CA GLU A 59 -1.40 6.08 1.99
C GLU A 59 -2.89 6.43 2.03
N SER A 60 -3.62 5.86 3.00
CA SER A 60 -5.04 6.13 3.22
C SER A 60 -5.28 7.58 3.60
N GLU A 61 -4.47 8.11 4.53
CA GLU A 61 -4.56 9.49 4.97
C GLU A 61 -4.17 10.47 3.85
N ASN A 62 -3.12 10.15 3.07
CA ASN A 62 -2.72 10.97 1.92
C ASN A 62 -3.84 11.06 0.88
N ALA A 63 -4.52 9.94 0.59
CA ALA A 63 -5.67 9.93 -0.32
C ALA A 63 -6.83 10.80 0.21
N ARG A 64 -7.13 10.71 1.51
CA ARG A 64 -8.14 11.54 2.17
C ARG A 64 -7.80 13.02 2.09
N LEU A 65 -6.56 13.39 2.40
CA LEU A 65 -6.10 14.78 2.38
C LEU A 65 -6.12 15.36 0.96
N LYS A 66 -5.70 14.59 -0.06
CA LYS A 66 -5.79 15.01 -1.46
C LYS A 66 -7.22 15.29 -1.90
N LYS A 67 -8.16 14.45 -1.48
CA LYS A 67 -9.59 14.65 -1.77
C LYS A 67 -10.10 15.96 -1.15
N LEU A 68 -9.86 16.15 0.14
CA LEU A 68 -10.27 17.38 0.83
C LEU A 68 -9.66 18.64 0.21
N LEU A 69 -8.38 18.57 -0.18
CA LEU A 69 -7.72 19.68 -0.85
C LEU A 69 -8.37 19.99 -2.21
N ALA A 70 -8.68 18.98 -3.01
CA ALA A 70 -9.35 19.17 -4.29
C ALA A 70 -10.75 19.79 -4.13
N GLU A 71 -11.52 19.33 -3.15
CA GLU A 71 -12.83 19.88 -2.81
C GLU A 71 -12.71 21.36 -2.38
N GLN A 72 -11.77 21.67 -1.49
CA GLN A 72 -11.54 23.04 -1.02
C GLN A 72 -11.06 23.98 -2.13
N LEU A 73 -10.21 23.51 -3.05
CA LEU A 73 -9.76 24.30 -4.19
C LEU A 73 -10.92 24.60 -5.13
N PHE A 74 -11.76 23.61 -5.42
CA PHE A 74 -12.94 23.79 -6.26
C PHE A 74 -13.93 24.79 -5.66
N GLU A 75 -14.24 24.68 -4.36
CA GLU A 75 -15.12 25.63 -3.67
C GLU A 75 -14.55 27.06 -3.70
N ASN A 76 -13.25 27.21 -3.47
CA ASN A 76 -12.58 28.52 -3.53
C ASN A 76 -12.65 29.14 -4.94
N ASP A 77 -12.47 28.33 -5.98
CA ASP A 77 -12.55 28.81 -7.36
C ASP A 77 -13.97 29.27 -7.71
N LEU A 78 -15.00 28.53 -7.29
CA LEU A 78 -16.39 28.95 -7.44
C LEU A 78 -16.69 30.28 -6.72
N ILE A 79 -16.18 30.45 -5.50
CA ILE A 79 -16.35 31.69 -4.72
C ILE A 79 -15.67 32.85 -5.44
N LYS A 80 -14.43 32.68 -5.91
CA LYS A 80 -13.68 33.71 -6.64
C LYS A 80 -14.39 34.11 -7.93
N ASP A 81 -14.92 33.15 -8.68
CA ASP A 81 -15.66 33.41 -9.91
C ASP A 81 -16.96 34.16 -9.65
N ALA A 82 -17.69 33.81 -8.60
CA ALA A 82 -18.90 34.52 -8.20
C ALA A 82 -18.60 35.98 -7.78
N LEU A 83 -17.49 36.22 -7.08
CA LEU A 83 -17.06 37.57 -6.70
C LEU A 83 -16.61 38.40 -7.90
N ARG A 84 -15.93 37.79 -8.89
CA ARG A 84 -15.53 38.46 -10.14
C ARG A 84 -16.72 38.91 -10.98
N LYS A 85 -17.81 38.14 -11.00
CA LYS A 85 -19.03 38.46 -11.76
C LYS A 85 -19.91 39.54 -11.13
N LYS A 86 -19.64 39.94 -9.89
CA LYS A 86 -20.43 40.97 -9.18
C LYS A 86 -20.03 42.42 -9.52
N TRP A 87 -19.05 42.61 -10.40
CA TRP A 87 -18.54 43.92 -10.82
C TRP A 87 -18.44 43.97 -12.35
#